data_AF-A0AAD4W9G1-F1
#
_entry.id   AF-A0AAD4W9G1-F1
#
_cell.length_a   1.000
_cell.length_b   1.000
_cell.length_c   1.000
_cell.angle_alpha   90.00
_cell.angle_beta   90.00
_cell.angle_gamma   90.00
#
_symmetry.space_group_name_H-M   'P 1'
#
loop_
_entity.id
_entity.type
_entity.pdbx_description
1 polymer ?
#
loop_
_entity_poly.entity_id
_entity_poly.type
_entity_poly.pdbx_seq_one_letter_code
_entity_poly.pdbx_strand_id
1 'polypeptide(L)'
;MPRVVKRKLQKLRPIVEVPLVDKKWSQIPKDVKEQIWEAVDMAFVKWKDFKSTLTRHYILPYTNDKEKLSHPPETYKFIEKAQWDAFVASRLSQDFESVHSQHAQIREKLEYNHRLSRKGYAGLEDELEETMPGVEIDRSTLWKRARQDKHGNIPDPKVAEKAKLIDELQKQVSEGKVRVDGSKDVLTMALGPSILAD
;
A
#
# COMPACT_ATOMS: atom_id res chain seq x y z
N MET A 1 -28.28 -25.94 -2.81
CA MET A 1 -28.88 -24.59 -2.77
C MET A 1 -27.78 -23.55 -2.90
N PRO A 2 -27.82 -22.63 -3.88
CA PRO A 2 -26.75 -21.66 -4.08
C PRO A 2 -26.78 -20.56 -3.01
N ARG A 3 -25.63 -20.36 -2.37
CA ARG A 3 -25.39 -19.36 -1.30
C ARG A 3 -25.38 -17.97 -1.93
N VAL A 4 -26.47 -17.22 -1.75
CA VAL A 4 -26.57 -15.82 -2.18
C VAL A 4 -25.64 -14.97 -1.31
N VAL A 5 -24.50 -14.59 -1.87
CA VAL A 5 -23.60 -13.62 -1.25
C VAL A 5 -24.27 -12.24 -1.35
N LYS A 6 -24.94 -11.81 -0.28
CA LYS A 6 -25.46 -10.44 -0.15
C LYS A 6 -24.27 -9.49 -0.13
N ARG A 7 -23.92 -8.91 -1.28
CA ARG A 7 -23.00 -7.77 -1.34
C ARG A 7 -23.62 -6.65 -0.51
N LYS A 8 -22.98 -6.27 0.61
CA LYS A 8 -23.33 -5.04 1.33
C LYS A 8 -23.25 -3.89 0.32
N LEU A 9 -24.38 -3.28 0.00
CA LEU A 9 -24.43 -2.00 -0.69
C LEU A 9 -23.53 -1.03 0.08
N GLN A 10 -22.39 -0.65 -0.50
CA GLN A 10 -21.67 0.53 -0.04
C GLN A 10 -22.63 1.69 -0.22
N LYS A 11 -23.08 2.29 0.90
CA LYS A 11 -23.84 3.54 0.85
C LYS A 11 -23.04 4.52 0.01
N LEU A 12 -23.63 5.01 -1.09
CA LEU A 12 -23.07 6.11 -1.84
C LEU A 12 -22.87 7.25 -0.84
N ARG A 13 -21.62 7.68 -0.65
CA ARG A 13 -21.34 8.85 0.19
C ARG A 13 -21.99 10.07 -0.46
N PRO A 14 -22.56 10.99 0.34
CA PRO A 14 -23.21 12.17 -0.20
C PRO A 14 -22.24 12.94 -1.09
N ILE A 15 -22.74 13.40 -2.23
CA ILE A 15 -22.05 14.38 -3.06
C ILE A 15 -21.79 15.58 -2.15
N VAL A 16 -20.53 16.03 -2.05
CA VAL A 16 -20.20 17.22 -1.27
C VAL A 16 -20.83 18.42 -1.99
N GLU A 17 -21.97 18.88 -1.50
CA GLU A 17 -22.64 20.06 -2.03
C GLU A 17 -21.96 21.30 -1.47
N VAL A 18 -21.06 21.87 -2.27
CA VAL A 18 -20.41 23.15 -1.96
C VAL A 18 -21.33 24.27 -2.44
N PRO A 19 -21.82 25.15 -1.54
CA PRO A 19 -22.69 26.25 -1.94
C PRO A 19 -21.98 27.15 -2.97
N LEU A 20 -22.63 27.38 -4.11
CA LEU A 20 -22.15 28.28 -5.17
C LEU A 20 -22.00 29.75 -4.73
N VAL A 21 -22.49 30.10 -3.53
CA VAL A 21 -22.41 31.44 -2.95
C VAL A 21 -21.01 31.79 -2.42
N ASP A 22 -20.19 30.79 -2.07
CA ASP A 22 -18.84 31.01 -1.59
C ASP A 22 -17.89 31.27 -2.77
N LYS A 23 -17.58 32.55 -3.00
CA LYS A 23 -16.81 32.99 -4.18
C LYS A 23 -15.31 32.68 -4.09
N LYS A 24 -14.78 32.34 -2.91
CA LYS A 24 -13.34 32.17 -2.67
C LYS A 24 -13.06 30.98 -1.75
N TRP A 25 -12.04 30.19 -2.08
CA TRP A 25 -11.57 29.06 -1.27
C TRP A 25 -11.31 29.45 0.20
N SER A 26 -10.79 30.65 0.48
CA SER A 26 -10.53 31.12 1.84
C SER A 26 -11.77 31.21 2.72
N GLN A 27 -12.96 31.38 2.13
CA GLN A 27 -14.24 31.56 2.84
C GLN A 27 -14.92 30.22 3.17
N ILE A 28 -14.49 29.13 2.53
CA ILE A 28 -15.06 27.80 2.78
C ILE A 28 -14.60 27.28 4.15
N PRO A 29 -15.51 26.80 5.01
CA PRO A 29 -15.18 26.15 6.28
C PRO A 29 -14.17 25.00 6.15
N LYS A 30 -13.35 24.79 7.17
CA LYS A 30 -12.24 23.82 7.12
C LYS A 30 -12.73 22.38 6.93
N ASP A 31 -13.80 22.02 7.62
CA ASP A 31 -14.50 20.74 7.51
C ASP A 31 -15.02 20.47 6.08
N VAL A 32 -15.57 21.49 5.41
CA VAL A 32 -16.02 21.38 4.02
C VAL A 32 -14.83 21.21 3.07
N LYS A 33 -13.72 21.94 3.29
CA LYS A 33 -12.48 21.77 2.52
C LYS A 33 -11.92 20.35 2.64
N GLU A 34 -11.90 19.80 3.84
CA GLU A 34 -11.45 18.43 4.10
C GLU A 34 -12.33 17.42 3.34
N GLN A 35 -13.66 17.59 3.38
CA GLN A 35 -14.57 16.74 2.60
C GLN A 35 -14.35 16.83 1.09
N ILE A 36 -14.09 18.03 0.55
CA ILE A 36 -13.76 18.21 -0.87
C ILE A 36 -12.45 17.50 -1.20
N TRP A 37 -11.41 17.69 -0.40
CA TRP A 37 -10.11 17.04 -0.60
C TRP A 37 -10.22 15.52 -0.55
N GLU A 38 -10.94 14.98 0.43
CA GLU A 38 -11.22 13.54 0.51
C GLU A 38 -11.96 13.03 -0.73
N ALA A 39 -12.96 13.77 -1.22
CA ALA A 39 -13.71 13.38 -2.42
C ALA A 39 -12.81 13.35 -3.67
N VAL A 40 -11.97 14.38 -3.84
CA VAL A 40 -11.00 14.47 -4.94
C VAL A 40 -9.97 13.34 -4.85
N ASP A 41 -9.38 13.11 -3.67
CA ASP A 41 -8.38 12.06 -3.47
C ASP A 41 -8.98 10.67 -3.74
N MET A 42 -10.19 10.40 -3.26
CA MET A 42 -10.88 9.14 -3.55
C MET A 42 -11.17 8.95 -5.04
N ALA A 43 -11.58 10.01 -5.75
CA ALA A 43 -11.81 9.95 -7.18
C ALA A 43 -10.48 9.67 -7.93
N PHE A 44 -9.40 10.31 -7.49
CA PHE A 44 -8.07 10.09 -8.04
C PHE A 44 -7.57 8.65 -7.82
N VAL A 45 -7.71 8.11 -6.61
CA VAL A 45 -7.36 6.72 -6.30
C VAL A 45 -8.16 5.74 -7.16
N LYS A 46 -9.48 5.92 -7.26
CA LYS A 46 -10.33 5.09 -8.14
C LYS A 46 -9.93 5.17 -9.61
N TRP A 47 -9.57 6.36 -10.09
CA TRP A 47 -9.10 6.54 -11.46
C TRP A 47 -7.76 5.86 -11.71
N LYS A 48 -6.84 5.92 -10.75
CA LYS A 48 -5.58 5.18 -10.80
C LYS A 48 -5.80 3.67 -10.85
N ASP A 49 -6.67 3.14 -10.00
CA ASP A 49 -7.00 1.71 -9.93
C ASP A 49 -7.70 1.22 -11.21
N PHE A 50 -8.57 2.05 -11.78
CA PHE A 50 -9.20 1.79 -13.07
C PHE A 50 -8.16 1.67 -14.19
N LYS A 51 -7.24 2.64 -14.32
CA LYS A 51 -6.14 2.58 -15.30
C LYS A 51 -5.26 1.35 -15.09
N SER A 52 -4.95 1.00 -13.84
CA SER A 52 -4.17 -0.21 -13.50
C SER A 52 -4.89 -1.48 -13.94
N THR A 53 -6.20 -1.56 -13.72
CA THR A 53 -7.05 -2.68 -14.15
C THR A 53 -7.05 -2.82 -15.67
N LEU A 54 -7.20 -1.70 -16.41
CA LEU A 54 -7.11 -1.69 -17.86
C LEU A 54 -5.77 -2.23 -18.34
N THR A 55 -4.67 -1.71 -17.80
CA THR A 55 -3.33 -2.15 -18.17
C THR A 55 -3.12 -3.64 -17.88
N ARG A 56 -3.47 -4.12 -16.69
CA ARG A 56 -3.22 -5.50 -16.26
C ARG A 56 -4.04 -6.54 -17.01
N HIS A 57 -5.29 -6.25 -17.33
CA HIS A 57 -6.21 -7.25 -17.90
C HIS A 57 -6.39 -7.14 -19.41
N TYR A 58 -6.23 -5.94 -19.96
CA TYR A 58 -6.60 -5.68 -21.35
C TYR A 58 -5.42 -5.22 -22.22
N ILE A 59 -4.27 -4.87 -21.63
CA ILE A 59 -3.08 -4.45 -22.38
C ILE A 59 -1.95 -5.46 -22.22
N LEU A 60 -1.43 -5.67 -21.00
CA LEU A 60 -0.28 -6.54 -20.75
C LEU A 60 -0.43 -7.98 -21.26
N PRO A 61 -1.61 -8.63 -21.19
CA PRO A 61 -1.78 -9.98 -21.74
C PRO A 61 -1.75 -10.07 -23.27
N TYR A 62 -1.93 -8.94 -23.97
CA TYR A 62 -2.10 -8.87 -25.42
C TYR A 62 -1.07 -7.95 -26.08
N THR A 63 0.08 -7.73 -25.44
CA THR A 63 1.17 -6.88 -25.95
C THR A 63 1.61 -7.24 -27.37
N ASN A 64 1.55 -8.54 -27.71
CA ASN A 64 1.91 -9.06 -29.04
C ASN A 64 0.71 -9.10 -30.02
N ASP A 65 -0.52 -9.04 -29.54
CA ASP A 65 -1.75 -9.19 -30.33
C ASP A 65 -2.38 -7.82 -30.63
N LYS A 66 -1.84 -7.10 -31.62
CA LYS A 66 -2.30 -5.74 -31.98
C LYS A 66 -3.79 -5.67 -32.35
N GLU A 67 -4.36 -6.74 -32.89
CA GLU A 67 -5.79 -6.79 -33.26
C GLU A 67 -6.70 -6.71 -32.03
N LYS A 68 -6.32 -7.36 -30.93
CA LYS A 68 -7.09 -7.35 -29.67
C LYS A 68 -6.97 -6.01 -28.94
N LEU A 69 -5.93 -5.23 -29.22
CA LEU A 69 -5.73 -3.89 -28.67
C LEU A 69 -6.38 -2.79 -29.51
N SER A 70 -6.91 -3.10 -30.70
CA SER A 70 -7.47 -2.09 -31.62
C SER A 70 -8.75 -1.41 -31.10
N HIS A 71 -9.48 -2.10 -30.22
CA HIS A 71 -10.74 -1.62 -29.66
C HIS A 71 -10.71 -1.61 -28.14
N PRO A 72 -11.35 -0.61 -27.50
CA PRO A 72 -11.51 -0.62 -26.05
C PRO A 72 -12.37 -1.81 -25.61
N PRO A 73 -12.20 -2.30 -24.37
CA PRO A 73 -13.01 -3.39 -23.86
C PRO A 73 -14.50 -3.07 -23.88
N GLU A 74 -15.33 -4.01 -24.33
CA GLU A 74 -16.80 -3.82 -24.42
C GLU A 74 -17.45 -3.46 -23.07
N THR A 75 -16.84 -3.88 -21.96
CA THR A 75 -17.26 -3.53 -20.60
C THR A 75 -17.25 -2.02 -20.35
N TYR A 76 -16.37 -1.27 -21.04
CA TYR A 76 -16.13 0.14 -20.80
C TYR A 76 -16.49 0.98 -22.04
N LYS A 77 -17.76 0.96 -22.42
CA LYS A 77 -18.31 1.67 -23.61
C LYS A 77 -18.11 3.20 -23.61
N PHE A 78 -17.82 3.78 -22.45
CA PHE A 78 -17.56 5.22 -22.31
C PHE A 78 -16.15 5.62 -22.75
N ILE A 79 -15.25 4.66 -23.02
CA ILE A 79 -13.90 4.96 -23.50
C ILE A 79 -13.96 5.17 -25.00
N GLU A 80 -13.60 6.38 -25.45
CA GLU A 80 -13.50 6.68 -26.86
C GLU A 80 -12.29 5.97 -27.49
N LYS A 81 -12.41 5.54 -28.75
CA LYS A 81 -11.32 4.83 -29.44
C LYS A 81 -10.01 5.64 -29.47
N ALA A 82 -10.09 6.94 -29.75
CA ALA A 82 -8.89 7.79 -29.78
C ALA A 82 -8.18 7.85 -28.41
N GLN A 83 -8.95 7.90 -27.32
CA GLN A 83 -8.42 7.87 -25.95
C GLN A 83 -7.79 6.52 -25.62
N TRP A 84 -8.44 5.43 -26.06
CA TRP A 84 -7.92 4.08 -25.90
C TRP A 84 -6.61 3.87 -26.65
N ASP A 85 -6.54 4.26 -27.93
CA ASP A 85 -5.35 4.12 -28.76
C ASP A 85 -4.16 4.88 -28.15
N ALA A 86 -4.38 6.13 -27.71
CA ALA A 86 -3.37 6.93 -27.01
C ALA A 86 -2.94 6.29 -25.68
N PHE A 87 -3.89 5.71 -24.94
CA PHE A 87 -3.59 5.02 -23.68
C PHE A 87 -2.75 3.76 -23.91
N VAL A 88 -3.10 2.92 -24.89
CA VAL A 88 -2.31 1.74 -25.27
C VAL A 88 -0.91 2.14 -25.67
N ALA A 89 -0.75 3.15 -26.53
CA ALA A 89 0.56 3.66 -26.92
C ALA A 89 1.39 4.11 -25.70
N SER A 90 0.77 4.80 -24.73
CA SER A 90 1.45 5.21 -23.50
C SER A 90 1.91 4.03 -22.64
N ARG A 91 1.15 2.93 -22.60
CA ARG A 91 1.44 1.73 -21.80
C ARG A 91 2.42 0.77 -22.47
N LEU A 92 2.61 0.89 -23.79
CA LEU A 92 3.62 0.17 -24.56
C LEU A 92 4.90 0.99 -24.77
N SER A 93 4.99 2.19 -24.19
CA SER A 93 6.19 3.02 -24.26
C SER A 93 7.34 2.42 -23.46
N GLN A 94 8.57 2.64 -23.92
CA GLN A 94 9.79 2.18 -23.25
C GLN A 94 9.94 2.78 -21.84
N ASP A 95 9.54 4.04 -21.67
CA ASP A 95 9.56 4.71 -20.36
C ASP A 95 8.66 4.00 -19.35
N PHE A 96 7.44 3.65 -19.78
CA PHE A 96 6.51 2.92 -18.92
C PHE A 96 7.03 1.51 -18.59
N GLU A 97 7.55 0.78 -19.57
CA GLU A 97 8.09 -0.56 -19.37
C GLU A 97 9.26 -0.57 -18.38
N SER A 98 10.18 0.40 -18.50
CA SER A 98 11.31 0.55 -17.60
C SER A 98 10.87 0.79 -16.16
N VAL A 99 9.97 1.77 -15.95
CA VAL A 99 9.43 2.08 -14.61
C VAL A 99 8.64 0.89 -14.06
N HIS A 100 7.82 0.24 -14.88
CA HIS A 100 7.04 -0.93 -14.47
C HIS A 100 7.93 -2.09 -14.03
N SER A 101 8.98 -2.40 -14.80
CA SER A 101 9.95 -3.45 -14.49
C SER A 101 10.73 -3.16 -13.21
N GLN A 102 11.20 -1.91 -13.03
CA GLN A 102 11.87 -1.48 -11.79
C GLN A 102 10.97 -1.69 -10.57
N HIS A 103 9.71 -1.25 -10.62
CA HIS A 103 8.77 -1.46 -9.53
C HIS A 103 8.45 -2.93 -9.28
N ALA A 104 8.37 -3.76 -10.33
CA ALA A 104 8.18 -5.20 -10.20
C ALA A 104 9.37 -5.86 -9.48
N GLN A 105 10.60 -5.50 -9.84
CA GLN A 105 11.83 -5.98 -9.19
C GLN A 105 11.93 -5.53 -7.73
N ILE A 106 11.58 -4.27 -7.43
CA ILE A 106 11.52 -3.78 -6.04
C ILE A 106 10.50 -4.62 -5.25
N ARG A 107 9.32 -4.87 -5.82
CA ARG A 107 8.27 -5.65 -5.15
C ARG A 107 8.68 -7.09 -4.92
N GLU A 108 9.41 -7.70 -5.85
CA GLU A 108 9.94 -9.06 -5.72
C GLU A 108 10.95 -9.18 -4.57
N LYS A 109 11.77 -8.15 -4.35
CA LYS A 109 12.75 -8.09 -3.27
C LYS A 109 12.13 -7.87 -1.87
N LEU A 110 10.88 -7.43 -1.78
CA LEU A 110 10.18 -7.23 -0.50
C LEU A 110 9.76 -8.56 0.12
N GLU A 111 10.72 -9.22 0.78
CA GLU A 111 10.55 -10.55 1.37
C GLU A 111 9.62 -10.55 2.59
N TYR A 112 9.75 -9.56 3.48
CA TYR A 112 9.08 -9.55 4.78
C TYR A 112 7.95 -8.51 4.85
N ASN A 113 6.83 -8.78 4.19
CA ASN A 113 5.69 -7.84 4.15
C ASN A 113 5.06 -7.61 5.53
N HIS A 114 4.82 -6.35 5.89
CA HIS A 114 4.07 -5.98 7.10
C HIS A 114 2.55 -6.17 6.93
N ARG A 115 1.80 -6.19 8.04
CA ARG A 115 0.34 -6.44 8.08
C ARG A 115 -0.49 -5.26 8.59
N LEU A 116 0.15 -4.09 8.72
CA LEU A 116 -0.46 -2.86 9.23
C LEU A 116 -1.51 -2.23 8.29
N SER A 117 -1.63 -2.70 7.04
CA SER A 117 -2.59 -2.16 6.07
C SER A 117 -2.46 -0.61 5.99
N ARG A 118 -3.58 0.11 6.03
CA ARG A 118 -3.63 1.58 5.98
C ARG A 118 -3.12 2.30 7.24
N LYS A 119 -2.88 1.56 8.34
CA LYS A 119 -2.39 2.15 9.59
C LYS A 119 -0.93 2.61 9.47
N GLY A 120 -0.12 1.83 8.76
CA GLY A 120 1.33 2.06 8.69
C GLY A 120 2.00 1.93 10.06
N TYR A 121 3.30 2.26 10.13
CA TYR A 121 4.07 2.24 11.38
C TYR A 121 3.70 3.39 12.31
N ALA A 122 3.40 4.59 11.80
CA ALA A 122 2.97 5.72 12.63
C ALA A 122 1.73 5.37 13.48
N GLY A 123 0.69 4.80 12.86
CA GLY A 123 -0.49 4.39 13.62
C GLY A 123 -0.25 3.14 14.50
N LEU A 124 0.83 2.38 14.28
CA LEU A 124 1.22 1.31 15.21
C LEU A 124 1.91 1.90 16.44
N GLU A 125 2.75 2.92 16.27
CA GLU A 125 3.40 3.64 17.36
C GLU A 125 2.36 4.31 18.26
N ASP A 126 1.35 4.98 17.67
CA ASP A 126 0.24 5.58 18.41
C ASP A 126 -0.49 4.54 19.27
N GLU A 127 -0.81 3.36 18.73
CA GLU A 127 -1.46 2.28 19.49
C GLU A 127 -0.57 1.73 20.62
N LEU A 128 0.75 1.69 20.41
CA LEU A 128 1.67 1.21 21.42
C LEU A 128 1.82 2.24 22.54
N GLU A 129 1.91 3.53 22.21
CA GLU A 129 1.96 4.63 23.18
C GLU A 129 0.69 4.68 24.06
N GLU A 130 -0.49 4.41 23.49
CA GLU A 130 -1.73 4.30 24.26
C GLU A 130 -1.70 3.18 25.30
N THR A 131 -1.06 2.06 24.98
CA THR A 131 -1.00 0.88 25.86
C THR A 131 0.16 0.88 26.84
N MET A 132 1.27 1.52 26.46
CA MET A 132 2.54 1.54 27.20
C MET A 132 3.18 2.94 27.09
N PRO A 133 2.61 3.95 27.77
CA PRO A 133 3.03 5.34 27.60
C PRO A 133 4.47 5.55 28.08
N GLY A 134 5.26 6.27 27.29
CA GLY A 134 6.64 6.66 27.62
C GLY A 134 7.68 5.54 27.56
N VAL A 135 7.34 4.38 26.99
CA VAL A 135 8.31 3.30 26.77
C VAL A 135 8.97 3.51 25.41
N GLU A 136 10.30 3.62 25.39
CA GLU A 136 11.06 3.66 24.14
C GLU A 136 10.96 2.29 23.45
N ILE A 137 10.23 2.22 22.34
CA ILE A 137 10.00 0.97 21.63
C ILE A 137 11.14 0.74 20.64
N ASP A 138 11.90 -0.32 20.88
CA ASP A 138 12.96 -0.73 19.97
C ASP A 138 12.41 -1.06 18.57
N ARG A 139 13.16 -0.68 17.53
CA ARG A 139 12.78 -0.86 16.13
C ARG A 139 12.53 -2.33 15.78
N SER A 140 13.25 -3.27 16.38
CA SER A 140 13.03 -4.71 16.13
C SER A 140 11.71 -5.19 16.75
N THR A 141 11.26 -4.56 17.83
CA THR A 141 9.93 -4.78 18.43
C THR A 141 8.83 -4.27 17.50
N LEU A 142 8.97 -3.06 16.95
CA LEU A 142 8.04 -2.52 15.94
C LEU A 142 7.94 -3.43 14.71
N TRP A 143 9.08 -3.88 14.19
CA TRP A 143 9.13 -4.78 13.04
C TRP A 143 8.38 -6.10 13.29
N LYS A 144 8.55 -6.69 14.48
CA LYS A 144 7.88 -7.92 14.90
C LYS A 144 6.37 -7.70 15.05
N ARG A 145 5.98 -6.65 15.78
CA ARG A 145 4.58 -6.26 16.03
C ARG A 145 3.82 -5.99 14.73
N ALA A 146 4.48 -5.33 13.77
CA ALA A 146 3.93 -5.04 12.44
C ALA A 146 3.56 -6.29 11.62
N ARG A 147 4.13 -7.45 11.97
CA ARG A 147 3.97 -8.72 11.25
C ARG A 147 3.14 -9.75 12.01
N GLN A 148 2.68 -9.41 13.21
CA GLN A 148 1.76 -10.22 13.99
C GLN A 148 0.32 -10.15 13.44
N ASP A 149 -0.45 -11.20 13.69
CA ASP A 149 -1.89 -11.22 13.53
C ASP A 149 -2.60 -10.72 14.80
N LYS A 150 -3.93 -10.71 14.78
CA LYS A 150 -4.75 -10.26 15.93
C LYS A 150 -4.57 -11.11 17.19
N HIS A 151 -4.01 -12.32 17.06
CA HIS A 151 -3.73 -13.24 18.15
C HIS A 151 -2.24 -13.22 18.57
N GLY A 152 -1.42 -12.35 17.95
CA GLY A 152 0.01 -12.26 18.22
C GLY A 152 0.87 -13.25 17.43
N ASN A 153 0.29 -14.05 16.54
CA ASN A 153 1.04 -15.04 15.75
C ASN A 153 1.62 -14.41 14.48
N ILE A 154 2.73 -14.96 13.99
CA ILE A 154 3.32 -14.60 12.71
C ILE A 154 3.06 -15.76 11.73
N PRO A 155 2.11 -15.62 10.79
CA PRO A 155 1.72 -16.75 9.95
C PRO A 155 2.78 -17.16 8.92
N ASP A 156 3.61 -16.23 8.47
CA ASP A 156 4.67 -16.52 7.50
C ASP A 156 5.85 -17.21 8.21
N PRO A 157 6.18 -18.46 7.86
CA PRO A 157 7.26 -19.19 8.52
C PRO A 157 8.63 -18.50 8.42
N LYS A 158 8.94 -17.85 7.29
CA LYS A 158 10.23 -17.17 7.10
C LYS A 158 10.32 -15.95 8.02
N VAL A 159 9.24 -15.20 8.13
CA VAL A 159 9.15 -14.06 9.04
C VAL A 159 9.21 -14.53 10.49
N ALA A 160 8.59 -15.67 10.81
CA ALA A 160 8.63 -16.24 12.15
C ALA A 160 10.04 -16.68 12.56
N GLU A 161 10.83 -17.25 11.66
CA GLU A 161 12.24 -17.56 11.92
C GLU A 161 13.05 -16.29 12.23
N LYS A 162 12.85 -15.23 11.45
CA LYS A 162 13.50 -13.93 11.72
C LYS A 162 13.05 -13.32 13.04
N ALA A 163 11.77 -13.42 13.39
CA ALA A 163 11.27 -12.95 14.68
C ALA A 163 11.90 -13.70 15.85
N LYS A 164 12.09 -15.03 15.75
CA LYS A 164 12.80 -15.82 16.77
C LYS A 164 14.27 -15.40 16.89
N LEU A 165 14.93 -15.11 15.77
CA LEU A 165 16.30 -14.60 15.76
C LEU A 165 16.39 -13.23 16.44
N ILE A 166 15.41 -12.35 16.21
CA ILE A 166 15.30 -11.07 16.91
C ILE A 166 15.16 -11.29 18.41
N ASP A 167 14.27 -12.19 18.86
CA ASP A 167 14.07 -12.49 20.29
C ASP A 167 15.36 -12.98 20.96
N GLU A 168 16.10 -13.86 20.28
CA GLU A 168 17.39 -14.37 20.77
C GLU A 168 18.46 -13.27 20.83
N LEU A 169 18.54 -12.41 19.82
CA LEU A 169 19.47 -11.27 19.81
C LEU A 169 19.12 -10.24 20.90
N GLN A 170 17.83 -9.92 21.09
CA GLN A 170 17.38 -9.04 22.17
C GLN A 170 17.79 -9.60 23.54
N LYS A 171 17.66 -10.92 23.74
CA LYS A 171 18.13 -11.61 24.95
C LYS A 171 19.66 -11.53 25.12
N GLN A 172 20.43 -11.72 24.04
CA GLN A 172 21.89 -11.59 24.11
C GLN A 172 22.35 -10.16 24.39
N VAL A 173 21.60 -9.16 23.93
CA VAL A 173 21.84 -7.74 24.25
C VAL A 173 21.55 -7.46 25.72
N SER A 174 20.43 -7.96 26.27
CA SER A 174 20.10 -7.77 27.68
C SER A 174 21.08 -8.49 28.63
N GLU A 175 21.65 -9.62 28.19
CA GLU A 175 22.72 -10.34 28.87
C GLU A 175 24.12 -9.71 28.68
N GLY A 176 24.24 -8.64 27.88
CA GLY A 176 25.50 -7.94 27.60
C GLY A 176 26.50 -8.70 26.72
N LYS A 177 26.06 -9.79 26.07
CA LYS A 177 26.89 -10.62 25.17
C LYS A 177 27.07 -9.98 23.79
N VAL A 178 26.09 -9.19 23.37
CA VAL A 178 26.08 -8.50 22.07
C VAL A 178 25.98 -7.01 22.33
N ARG A 179 26.88 -6.24 21.70
CA ARG A 179 26.84 -4.78 21.70
C ARG A 179 26.13 -4.29 20.44
N VAL A 180 25.14 -3.44 20.63
CA VAL A 180 24.47 -2.68 19.57
C VAL A 180 25.10 -1.28 19.50
N ASP A 181 25.41 -0.81 18.30
CA ASP A 181 25.91 0.54 18.05
C ASP A 181 25.36 1.08 16.72
N GLY A 182 24.93 2.34 16.71
CA GLY A 182 24.49 3.04 15.50
C GLY A 182 23.62 2.20 14.55
N SER A 183 24.15 1.93 13.35
CA SER A 183 23.48 1.15 12.29
C SER A 183 23.50 -0.36 12.48
N LYS A 184 24.18 -0.86 13.53
CA LYS A 184 24.24 -2.27 13.92
C LYS A 184 23.25 -2.54 15.05
N ASP A 185 21.99 -2.25 14.79
CA ASP A 185 20.87 -2.58 15.68
C ASP A 185 20.50 -4.07 15.57
N VAL A 186 19.67 -4.55 16.51
CA VAL A 186 19.21 -5.94 16.53
C VAL A 186 18.52 -6.34 15.23
N LEU A 187 17.75 -5.41 14.64
CA LEU A 187 17.00 -5.67 13.42
C LEU A 187 17.93 -5.88 12.22
N THR A 188 18.93 -5.03 12.05
CA THR A 188 19.94 -5.14 11.00
C THR A 188 20.81 -6.38 11.19
N MET A 189 21.09 -6.80 12.43
CA MET A 189 21.77 -8.07 12.69
C MET A 189 20.92 -9.29 12.28
N ALA A 190 19.60 -9.24 12.51
CA ALA A 190 18.71 -10.35 12.16
C ALA A 190 18.39 -10.45 10.67
N LEU A 191 18.22 -9.30 10.00
CA LEU A 191 17.74 -9.21 8.62
C LEU A 191 18.88 -8.99 7.60
N GLY A 192 20.02 -8.49 8.06
CA GLY A 192 21.14 -8.08 7.23
C GLY A 192 21.07 -6.60 6.80
N PRO A 193 22.19 -6.03 6.33
CA PRO A 193 22.30 -4.61 5.94
C PRO A 193 21.54 -4.26 4.64
N SER A 194 21.05 -5.26 3.90
CA SER A 194 20.55 -5.11 2.53
C SER A 194 19.04 -4.94 2.41
N ILE A 195 18.29 -4.98 3.51
CA ILE A 195 16.86 -4.70 3.49
C ILE A 195 16.72 -3.21 3.78
N LEU A 196 16.72 -2.42 2.71
CA LEU A 196 16.32 -1.03 2.73
C LEU A 196 15.05 -0.92 3.58
N ALA A 197 15.15 -0.09 4.61
CA ALA A 197 14.07 0.19 5.54
C ALA A 197 12.78 0.48 4.76
N ASP A 198 11.69 -0.18 5.19
CA ASP A 198 10.32 0.19 4.84
C ASP A 198 10.09 1.69 5.08
#